data_AF-A0A0F9ACL4-F1
#
_entry.id   AF-A0A0F9ACL4-F1
#
_cell.length_a   1.000
_cell.length_b   1.000
_cell.length_c   1.000
_cell.angle_alpha   90.00
_cell.angle_beta   90.00
_cell.angle_gamma   90.00
#
_symmetry.space_group_name_H-M   'P 1'
#
loop_
_entity.id
_entity.type
_entity.pdbx_description
1 polymer ?
#
loop_
_entity_poly.entity_id
_entity_poly.type
_entity_poly.pdbx_seq_one_letter_code
_entity_poly.pdbx_strand_id
1 'polypeptide(L)'
;MIARTIGCSVKQAQREVDSREYAEWVAEYRIEPWGEIRSDLRAGIIASATLAPYCKKGQEPKPIDFMPKFDKQARTRPRQSEAEMKAIWAQAVAGFAKAGKRLAKNKGG
;
A
#
# COMPACT_ATOMS: atom_id res chain seq x y z
N MET A 1 -18.34 16.64 -0.01
CA MET A 1 -18.19 15.96 -1.33
C MET A 1 -19.07 16.64 -2.37
N ILE A 2 -20.39 16.67 -2.19
CA ILE A 2 -21.35 17.28 -3.13
C ILE A 2 -21.09 18.78 -3.37
N ALA A 3 -20.90 19.58 -2.31
CA ALA A 3 -20.58 21.01 -2.44
C ALA A 3 -19.33 21.27 -3.30
N ARG A 4 -18.30 20.42 -3.19
CA ARG A 4 -17.08 20.50 -4.01
C ARG A 4 -17.35 20.16 -5.48
N THR A 5 -18.23 19.20 -5.76
CA THR A 5 -18.61 18.81 -7.13
C THR A 5 -19.41 19.90 -7.83
N ILE A 6 -20.28 20.60 -7.10
CA ILE A 6 -21.12 21.69 -7.63
C ILE A 6 -20.35 23.03 -7.64
N GLY A 7 -19.17 23.09 -7.02
CA GLY A 7 -18.37 24.32 -6.94
C GLY A 7 -18.91 25.37 -5.98
N CYS A 8 -19.72 24.96 -5.00
CA CYS A 8 -20.29 25.84 -3.99
C CYS A 8 -19.71 25.57 -2.60
N SER A 9 -19.89 26.52 -1.67
CA SER A 9 -19.52 26.29 -0.27
C SER A 9 -20.47 25.30 0.40
N VAL A 10 -20.02 24.63 1.46
CA VAL A 10 -20.88 23.72 2.26
C VAL A 10 -22.12 24.45 2.79
N LYS A 11 -21.96 25.72 3.18
CA LYS A 11 -23.06 26.54 3.69
C LYS A 11 -24.11 26.87 2.63
N GLN A 12 -23.70 27.07 1.37
CA GLN A 12 -24.63 27.24 0.25
C GLN A 12 -25.34 25.93 -0.08
N ALA A 13 -24.58 24.83 -0.18
CA ALA A 13 -25.16 23.50 -0.42
C ALA A 13 -26.22 23.14 0.63
N GLN A 14 -26.00 23.44 1.91
CA GLN A 14 -26.99 23.20 2.97
C GLN A 14 -28.25 24.07 2.87
N ARG A 15 -28.19 25.21 2.18
CA ARG A 15 -29.35 26.09 1.96
C ARG A 15 -30.13 25.70 0.70
N GLU A 16 -29.42 25.23 -0.30
CA GLU A 16 -29.95 25.01 -1.65
C GLU A 16 -30.36 23.55 -1.89
N VAL A 17 -29.72 22.59 -1.22
CA VAL A 17 -30.00 21.15 -1.35
C VAL A 17 -30.79 20.68 -0.13
N ASP A 18 -31.99 20.18 -0.37
CA ASP A 18 -32.81 19.57 0.69
C ASP A 18 -32.29 18.17 1.07
N SER A 19 -32.66 17.73 2.28
CA SER A 19 -32.34 16.42 2.86
C SER A 19 -32.68 15.24 1.93
N ARG A 20 -33.80 15.32 1.20
CA ARG A 20 -34.20 14.28 0.25
C ARG A 20 -33.26 14.21 -0.94
N GLU A 21 -32.95 15.34 -1.55
CA GLU A 21 -32.03 15.41 -2.68
C GLU A 21 -30.63 14.95 -2.25
N TYR A 22 -30.17 15.35 -1.05
CA TYR A 22 -28.93 14.85 -0.48
C TYR A 22 -28.93 13.32 -0.32
N ALA A 23 -30.05 12.72 0.11
CA ALA A 23 -30.17 11.27 0.23
C ALA A 23 -30.13 10.56 -1.14
N GLU A 24 -30.72 11.16 -2.17
CA GLU A 24 -30.66 10.67 -3.55
C GLU A 24 -29.21 10.68 -4.07
N TRP A 25 -28.46 11.77 -3.84
CA TRP A 25 -27.04 11.84 -4.17
C TRP A 25 -26.19 10.78 -3.43
N VAL A 26 -26.51 10.49 -2.17
CA VAL A 26 -25.84 9.42 -1.41
C VAL A 26 -26.20 8.04 -1.97
N ALA A 27 -27.45 7.82 -2.39
CA ALA A 27 -27.87 6.58 -3.03
C ALA A 27 -27.14 6.37 -4.36
N GLU A 28 -27.06 7.41 -5.18
CA GLU A 28 -26.33 7.41 -6.45
C GLU A 28 -24.85 7.07 -6.23
N TYR A 29 -24.19 7.70 -5.25
CA TYR A 29 -22.79 7.43 -4.91
C TYR A 29 -22.53 5.97 -4.49
N ARG A 30 -23.53 5.30 -3.90
CA ARG A 30 -23.41 3.89 -3.51
C ARG A 30 -23.48 2.96 -4.72
N ILE A 31 -24.24 3.33 -5.74
CA ILE A 31 -24.38 2.57 -6.98
C ILE A 31 -23.14 2.79 -7.86
N GLU A 32 -22.77 4.05 -8.08
CA GLU A 32 -21.61 4.42 -8.86
C GLU A 32 -20.68 5.31 -8.02
N PRO A 33 -19.71 4.74 -7.28
CA PRO A 33 -18.79 5.56 -6.51
C PRO A 33 -17.86 6.35 -7.43
N TRP A 34 -17.81 7.67 -7.26
CA TRP A 34 -16.87 8.57 -7.96
C TRP A 34 -15.79 9.14 -7.04
N GLY A 35 -14.84 9.86 -7.65
CA GLY A 35 -13.78 10.58 -6.94
C GLY A 35 -12.47 9.81 -6.77
N GLU A 36 -11.48 10.49 -6.23
CA GLU A 36 -10.08 10.04 -6.18
C GLU A 36 -9.89 8.71 -5.46
N ILE A 37 -10.57 8.48 -4.33
CA ILE A 37 -10.46 7.22 -3.58
C ILE A 37 -10.82 6.01 -4.46
N ARG A 38 -11.84 6.15 -5.32
CA ARG A 38 -12.23 5.09 -6.25
C ARG A 38 -11.21 4.93 -7.37
N SER A 39 -10.68 6.05 -7.88
CA SER A 39 -9.60 6.04 -8.89
C SER A 39 -8.33 5.38 -8.36
N ASP A 40 -7.90 5.73 -7.15
CA ASP A 40 -6.75 5.13 -6.45
C ASP A 40 -6.95 3.63 -6.24
N LEU A 41 -8.16 3.19 -5.88
CA LEU A 41 -8.46 1.77 -5.74
C LEU A 41 -8.33 1.04 -7.08
N ARG A 42 -8.84 1.62 -8.18
CA ARG A 42 -8.68 1.03 -9.53
C ARG A 42 -7.20 0.93 -9.92
N ALA A 43 -6.43 2.00 -9.67
CA ALA A 43 -4.99 1.99 -9.90
C ALA A 43 -4.28 0.92 -9.05
N GLY A 44 -4.65 0.78 -7.78
CA GLY A 44 -4.11 -0.24 -6.89
C GLY A 44 -4.44 -1.67 -7.33
N ILE A 45 -5.63 -1.92 -7.89
CA ILE A 45 -5.99 -3.23 -8.47
C ILE A 45 -5.08 -3.54 -9.65
N ILE A 46 -4.88 -2.58 -10.55
CA ILE A 46 -4.02 -2.75 -11.72
C ILE A 46 -2.58 -3.03 -11.26
N ALA A 47 -2.02 -2.21 -10.36
CA ALA A 47 -0.67 -2.40 -9.84
C ALA A 47 -0.47 -3.76 -9.15
N SER A 48 -1.45 -4.19 -8.35
CA SER A 48 -1.46 -5.51 -7.70
C SER A 48 -1.46 -6.65 -8.72
N ALA A 49 -2.33 -6.58 -9.73
CA ALA A 49 -2.40 -7.58 -10.80
C ALA A 49 -1.12 -7.61 -11.65
N THR A 50 -0.53 -6.44 -11.93
CA THR A 50 0.72 -6.34 -12.69
C THR A 50 1.91 -6.91 -11.91
N LEU A 51 1.97 -6.72 -10.59
CA LEU A 51 3.10 -7.19 -9.78
C LEU A 51 2.98 -8.66 -9.36
N ALA A 52 1.77 -9.20 -9.25
CA ALA A 52 1.51 -10.56 -8.77
C ALA A 52 2.35 -11.67 -9.45
N PRO A 53 2.58 -11.68 -10.80
CA PRO A 53 3.39 -12.70 -11.46
C PRO A 53 4.88 -12.70 -11.05
N TYR A 54 5.37 -11.57 -10.52
CA TYR A 54 6.76 -11.39 -10.10
C TYR A 54 6.95 -11.69 -8.59
N CYS A 55 5.88 -12.00 -7.88
CA CYS A 55 5.90 -12.32 -6.46
C CYS A 55 5.94 -13.83 -6.22
N LYS A 56 6.49 -14.23 -5.07
CA LYS A 56 6.35 -15.62 -4.60
C LYS A 56 4.88 -15.88 -4.29
N LYS A 57 4.45 -17.13 -4.53
CA LYS A 57 3.10 -17.58 -4.20
C LYS A 57 2.76 -17.27 -2.73
N GLY A 58 1.66 -16.56 -2.50
CA GLY A 58 1.21 -16.14 -1.16
C GLY A 58 1.85 -14.86 -0.64
N GLN A 59 2.69 -14.19 -1.44
CA GLN A 59 3.29 -12.88 -1.14
C GLN A 59 2.86 -11.81 -2.15
N GLU A 60 1.76 -12.04 -2.86
CA GLU A 60 1.22 -11.08 -3.81
C GLU A 60 0.71 -9.82 -3.07
N PRO A 61 1.07 -8.62 -3.54
CA PRO A 61 0.65 -7.38 -2.91
C PRO A 61 -0.86 -7.18 -3.10
N LYS A 62 -1.55 -6.63 -2.10
CA LYS A 62 -2.97 -6.35 -2.19
C LYS A 62 -3.19 -4.96 -2.81
N PRO A 63 -4.34 -4.70 -3.47
CA PRO A 63 -4.64 -3.37 -4.00
C PRO A 63 -4.51 -2.24 -2.97
N ILE A 64 -4.86 -2.51 -1.72
CA ILE A 64 -4.78 -1.55 -0.61
C ILE A 64 -3.34 -1.16 -0.22
N ASP A 65 -2.34 -1.95 -0.62
CA ASP A 65 -0.93 -1.63 -0.37
C ASP A 65 -0.47 -0.46 -1.23
N PHE A 66 -1.14 -0.22 -2.36
CA PHE A 66 -0.86 0.85 -3.31
C PHE A 66 -1.71 2.11 -3.09
N MET A 67 -2.68 2.09 -2.17
CA MET A 67 -3.50 3.27 -1.90
C MET A 67 -2.71 4.34 -1.11
N PRO A 68 -2.86 5.63 -1.43
CA PRO A 68 -2.26 6.72 -0.67
C PRO A 68 -2.70 6.72 0.80
N LYS A 69 -1.77 7.05 1.70
CA LYS A 69 -2.02 7.04 3.14
C LYS A 69 -1.70 8.41 3.71
N PHE A 70 -2.73 9.23 3.86
CA PHE A 70 -2.61 10.65 4.20
C PHE A 70 -2.30 10.90 5.69
N ASP A 71 -2.66 9.96 6.58
CA ASP A 71 -2.45 10.09 8.04
C ASP A 71 -1.13 9.47 8.54
N LYS A 72 -0.23 9.05 7.64
CA LYS A 72 1.00 8.41 8.08
C LYS A 72 2.04 9.44 8.48
N GLN A 73 2.10 9.71 9.77
CA GLN A 73 3.35 10.01 10.48
C GLN A 73 4.46 9.20 9.79
N ALA A 74 5.43 9.91 9.21
CA ALA A 74 6.52 9.30 8.49
C ALA A 74 7.02 8.13 9.32
N ARG A 75 6.93 6.91 8.79
CA ARG A 75 7.63 5.77 9.40
C ARG A 75 9.09 6.13 9.32
N THR A 76 9.62 6.74 10.37
CA THR A 76 11.04 6.83 10.65
C THR A 76 11.49 5.39 10.74
N ARG A 77 11.93 4.82 9.60
CA ARG A 77 12.79 3.65 9.68
C ARG A 77 13.96 4.14 10.53
N PRO A 78 14.21 3.57 11.72
CA PRO A 78 15.40 3.95 12.46
C PRO A 78 16.58 3.76 11.50
N ARG A 79 17.37 4.82 11.32
CA ARG A 79 18.53 4.82 10.43
C ARG A 79 19.43 3.69 10.93
N GLN A 80 19.51 2.59 10.19
CA GLN A 80 20.38 1.48 10.54
C GLN A 80 21.80 2.01 10.67
N SER A 81 22.41 1.79 11.83
CA SER A 81 23.77 2.29 12.07
C SER A 81 24.77 1.49 11.24
N GLU A 82 25.93 2.07 10.93
CA GLU A 82 26.99 1.35 10.20
C GLU A 82 27.44 0.08 10.93
N ALA A 83 27.38 0.08 12.26
CA ALA A 83 27.70 -1.08 13.09
C ALA A 83 26.69 -2.22 12.88
N GLU A 84 25.40 -1.91 12.83
CA GLU A 84 24.35 -2.90 12.54
C GLU A 84 24.50 -3.47 11.13
N MET A 85 24.82 -2.63 10.13
CA MET A 85 25.06 -3.07 8.76
C MET A 85 26.27 -4.01 8.68
N LYS A 86 27.39 -3.66 9.31
CA LYS A 86 28.59 -4.52 9.37
C LYS A 86 28.31 -5.84 10.09
N ALA A 87 27.53 -5.83 11.16
CA ALA A 87 27.16 -7.04 11.89
C ALA A 87 26.29 -7.99 11.06
N ILE A 88 25.28 -7.47 10.36
CA ILE A 88 24.44 -8.25 9.44
C ILE A 88 25.30 -8.87 8.33
N TRP A 89 26.24 -8.09 7.78
CA TRP A 89 27.13 -8.57 6.72
C TRP A 89 28.10 -9.66 7.21
N ALA A 90 28.69 -9.48 8.38
CA ALA A 90 29.56 -10.48 9.00
C ALA A 90 28.81 -11.80 9.30
N GLN A 91 27.57 -11.72 9.78
CA GLN A 91 26.74 -12.91 10.02
C GLN A 91 26.40 -13.65 8.71
N ALA A 92 26.09 -12.92 7.64
CA ALA A 92 25.81 -13.53 6.33
C ALA A 92 27.05 -14.27 5.79
N VAL A 93 28.22 -13.63 5.84
CA VAL A 93 29.50 -14.22 5.39
C VAL A 93 29.84 -15.49 6.18
N ALA A 94 29.68 -15.45 7.51
CA ALA A 94 29.93 -16.60 8.36
C ALA A 94 28.97 -17.77 8.04
N GLY A 95 27.70 -17.47 7.71
CA GLY A 95 26.72 -18.46 7.27
C GLY A 95 27.13 -19.19 5.98
N PHE A 96 27.59 -18.45 4.98
CA PHE A 96 28.09 -19.02 3.72
C PHE A 96 29.35 -19.87 3.92
N ALA A 97 30.30 -19.41 4.75
CA ALA A 97 31.51 -20.16 5.06
C ALA A 97 31.21 -21.50 5.78
N LYS A 98 30.24 -21.49 6.71
CA LYS A 98 29.79 -22.70 7.43
C LYS A 98 29.07 -23.68 6.50
N ALA A 99 28.27 -23.19 5.56
CA ALA A 99 27.62 -24.01 4.54
C ALA A 99 28.64 -24.68 3.61
N GLY A 100 29.66 -23.95 3.15
CA GLY A 100 30.73 -24.49 2.32
C GLY A 100 31.53 -25.61 2.99
N LYS A 101 31.90 -25.44 4.28
CA LYS A 101 32.59 -26.50 5.04
C LYS A 101 31.74 -27.75 5.23
N ARG A 102 30.42 -27.60 5.39
CA ARG A 102 29.49 -28.73 5.55
C ARG A 102 29.35 -29.54 4.24
N LEU A 103 29.38 -28.87 3.09
CA LEU A 103 29.39 -29.52 1.77
C LEU A 103 30.69 -30.27 1.47
N ALA A 104 31.84 -29.71 1.86
CA ALA A 104 33.15 -30.35 1.69
C ALA A 104 33.29 -31.63 2.54
N LYS A 105 32.73 -31.64 3.76
CA LYS A 105 32.76 -32.81 4.65
C LYS A 105 31.88 -33.98 4.15
N ASN A 106 30.83 -33.69 3.37
CA ASN A 106 29.87 -34.70 2.91
C ASN A 106 30.26 -35.39 1.59
N LYS A 107 31.33 -34.93 0.92
CA LYS A 107 31.87 -35.53 -0.32
C LYS A 107 33.12 -36.40 -0.10
N GLY A 108 33.58 -36.53 1.14
CA GLY A 108 34.79 -37.27 1.52
C GLY A 108 34.54 -38.55 2.32
N GLY A 109 33.33 -39.12 2.22
CA GLY A 109 32.98 -40.45 2.74
C GLY A 109 32.31 -41.26 1.64
#